data_AF-A0A0N1FMG1-F1
#
_entry.id   AF-A0A0N1FMG1-F1
#
_cell.length_a   1.000
_cell.length_b   1.000
_cell.length_c   1.000
_cell.angle_alpha   90.00
_cell.angle_beta   90.00
_cell.angle_gamma   90.00
#
_symmetry.space_group_name_H-M   'P 1'
#
loop_
_entity.id
_entity.type
_entity.pdbx_description
1 polymer ?
#
loop_
_entity_poly.entity_id
_entity_poly.type
_entity_poly.pdbx_seq_one_letter_code
_entity_poly.pdbx_strand_id
1 'polypeptide(L)'
;NPRHERRDRDRLATAQRHCARKEKGSANREKARRKVARIHARITDRRRDGLHKITTRLVRENQTLVIEDLAVRNMVRNRKLARAISDAAWAEFRSLLEYKATWYGRDVVVVDRFFPSSKLCSHCGALQEGMPLNVRTWTCDCGTVHDRDVNAAKNLLAAGLAVSVCGAGVRPQRRTPGGQSATKQKISRREP
;
A
#
# COMPACT_ATOMS: atom_id res chain seq x y z
N ASN A 1 0.02 -13.86 2.75
CA ASN A 1 1.43 -13.65 2.38
C ASN A 1 2.06 -15.02 2.09
N PRO A 2 2.50 -15.31 0.85
CA PRO A 2 3.10 -16.60 0.49
C PRO A 2 4.20 -16.99 1.49
N ARG A 3 4.01 -18.13 2.18
CA ARG A 3 4.97 -18.64 3.18
C ARG A 3 6.24 -19.23 2.53
N HIS A 4 6.32 -19.23 1.20
CA HIS A 4 7.42 -19.83 0.41
C HIS A 4 8.80 -19.19 0.69
N GLU A 5 8.84 -18.00 1.28
CA GLU A 5 10.08 -17.34 1.65
C GLU A 5 10.66 -17.77 3.01
N ARG A 6 9.92 -18.49 3.86
CA ARG A 6 10.40 -18.88 5.21
C ARG A 6 11.71 -19.65 5.14
N ARG A 7 11.79 -20.66 4.26
CA ARG A 7 12.99 -21.48 4.09
C ARG A 7 14.20 -20.67 3.62
N ASP A 8 14.00 -19.72 2.70
CA ASP A 8 15.10 -18.87 2.21
C ASP A 8 15.57 -17.90 3.30
N ARG A 9 14.69 -17.50 4.21
CA ARG A 9 15.04 -16.65 5.36
C ARG A 9 15.80 -17.40 6.44
N ASP A 10 15.43 -18.64 6.74
CA ASP A 10 16.18 -19.47 7.70
C ASP A 10 17.61 -19.72 7.20
N ARG A 11 17.73 -19.95 5.88
CA ARG A 11 19.02 -20.02 5.18
C ARG A 11 19.78 -18.69 5.26
N LEU A 12 19.11 -17.56 5.06
CA LEU A 12 19.71 -16.24 5.16
C LEU A 12 20.26 -15.97 6.57
N ALA A 13 19.46 -16.20 7.61
CA ALA A 13 19.85 -15.99 9.00
C ALA A 13 21.06 -16.85 9.38
N THR A 14 21.10 -18.09 8.89
CA THR A 14 22.23 -18.99 9.09
C THR A 14 23.48 -18.49 8.35
N ALA A 15 23.35 -18.11 7.08
CA ALA A 15 24.45 -17.55 6.28
C ALA A 15 25.01 -16.25 6.87
N GLN A 16 24.14 -15.37 7.39
CA GLN A 16 24.53 -14.14 8.09
C GLN A 16 25.33 -14.44 9.36
N ARG A 17 24.87 -15.38 10.20
CA ARG A 17 25.61 -15.83 11.39
C ARG A 17 26.99 -16.39 11.04
N HIS A 18 27.08 -17.22 9.99
CA HIS A 18 28.37 -17.72 9.51
C HIS A 18 29.28 -16.61 9.02
N CYS A 19 28.76 -15.64 8.25
CA CYS A 19 29.54 -14.51 7.76
C CYS A 19 30.04 -13.60 8.90
N ALA A 20 29.23 -13.38 9.93
CA ALA A 20 29.57 -12.54 11.07
C ALA A 20 30.75 -13.11 11.87
N ARG A 21 30.84 -14.44 11.98
CA ARG A 21 31.92 -15.16 12.68
C ARG A 21 33.25 -15.21 11.91
N LYS A 22 33.30 -14.77 10.64
CA LYS A 22 34.54 -14.76 9.85
C LYS A 22 35.32 -13.47 10.08
N GLU A 23 36.64 -13.58 10.08
CA GLU A 23 37.57 -12.46 10.22
C GLU A 23 37.33 -11.38 9.17
N LYS A 24 37.28 -10.11 9.60
CA LYS A 24 37.10 -8.96 8.71
C LYS A 24 38.26 -8.87 7.72
N GLY A 25 37.97 -8.60 6.45
CA GLY A 25 39.00 -8.52 5.39
C GLY A 25 39.46 -9.88 4.83
N SER A 26 39.22 -11.01 5.51
CA SER A 26 39.63 -12.31 5.01
C SER A 26 38.90 -12.75 3.72
N ALA A 27 39.59 -13.50 2.87
CA ALA A 27 39.00 -14.11 1.66
C ALA A 27 37.80 -15.04 1.99
N ASN A 28 37.83 -15.67 3.16
CA ASN A 28 36.73 -16.52 3.64
C ASN A 28 35.48 -15.71 4.00
N ARG A 29 35.64 -14.53 4.60
CA ARG A 29 34.52 -13.61 4.84
C ARG A 29 33.95 -13.09 3.53
N GLU A 30 34.79 -12.81 2.53
CA GLU A 30 34.33 -12.39 1.21
C GLU A 30 33.44 -13.46 0.55
N LYS A 31 33.88 -14.72 0.57
CA LYS A 31 33.08 -15.87 0.09
C LYS A 31 31.73 -15.96 0.84
N ALA A 32 31.73 -15.79 2.16
CA ALA A 32 30.51 -15.81 2.96
C ALA A 32 29.57 -14.63 2.64
N ARG A 33 30.12 -13.42 2.44
CA ARG A 33 29.35 -12.23 2.04
C ARG A 33 28.67 -12.43 0.70
N ARG A 34 29.37 -12.98 -0.29
CA ARG A 34 28.79 -13.34 -1.60
C ARG A 34 27.65 -14.35 -1.46
N LYS A 35 27.78 -15.34 -0.56
CA LYS A 35 26.69 -16.30 -0.27
C LYS A 35 25.46 -15.60 0.31
N VAL A 36 25.64 -14.68 1.26
CA VAL A 36 24.55 -13.86 1.81
C VAL A 36 23.88 -13.04 0.71
N ALA A 37 24.66 -12.39 -0.15
CA ALA A 37 24.14 -11.60 -1.27
C ALA A 37 23.31 -12.44 -2.24
N ARG A 38 23.76 -13.65 -2.61
CA ARG A 38 23.00 -14.57 -3.47
C ARG A 38 21.65 -14.97 -2.87
N ILE A 39 21.59 -15.19 -1.55
CA ILE A 39 20.32 -15.52 -0.88
C ILE A 39 19.39 -14.30 -0.88
N HIS A 40 19.91 -13.09 -0.63
CA HIS A 40 19.14 -11.85 -0.73
C HIS A 40 18.58 -11.62 -2.14
N ALA A 41 19.40 -11.83 -3.18
CA ALA A 41 18.95 -11.74 -4.57
C ALA A 41 17.80 -12.70 -4.84
N ARG A 42 17.96 -13.99 -4.48
CA ARG A 42 16.91 -15.00 -4.64
C ARG A 42 15.59 -14.64 -3.95
N ILE A 43 15.64 -14.12 -2.72
CA ILE A 43 14.42 -13.68 -2.00
C ILE A 43 13.77 -12.51 -2.74
N THR A 44 14.56 -11.56 -3.21
CA THR A 44 14.09 -10.39 -3.96
C THR A 44 13.45 -10.80 -5.28
N ASP A 45 14.11 -11.68 -6.05
CA ASP A 45 13.60 -12.16 -7.33
C ASP A 45 12.29 -12.93 -7.18
N ARG A 46 12.17 -13.78 -6.15
CA ARG A 46 10.92 -14.51 -5.87
C ARG A 46 9.78 -13.59 -5.50
N ARG A 47 10.05 -12.59 -4.66
CA ARG A 47 9.06 -11.59 -4.28
C ARG A 47 8.60 -10.82 -5.51
N ARG A 48 9.55 -10.35 -6.32
CA ARG A 48 9.28 -9.62 -7.55
C ARG A 48 8.48 -10.45 -8.54
N ASP A 49 8.84 -11.72 -8.77
CA ASP A 49 8.07 -12.65 -9.61
C ASP A 49 6.62 -12.78 -9.14
N GLY A 50 6.40 -12.97 -7.83
CA GLY A 50 5.07 -13.03 -7.23
C GLY A 50 4.28 -11.74 -7.45
N LEU A 51 4.89 -10.58 -7.20
CA LEU A 51 4.26 -9.28 -7.44
C LEU A 51 3.93 -9.09 -8.93
N HIS A 52 4.83 -9.46 -9.84
CA HIS A 52 4.59 -9.36 -11.27
C HIS A 52 3.40 -10.23 -11.69
N LYS A 53 3.32 -11.48 -11.22
CA LYS A 53 2.18 -12.38 -11.53
C LYS A 53 0.86 -11.81 -11.01
N ILE A 54 0.81 -11.38 -9.76
CA ILE A 54 -0.41 -10.84 -9.15
C ILE A 54 -0.86 -9.55 -9.86
N THR A 55 0.05 -8.60 -10.06
CA THR A 55 -0.28 -7.31 -10.71
C THR A 55 -0.70 -7.50 -12.16
N THR A 56 -0.05 -8.39 -12.92
CA THR A 56 -0.48 -8.71 -14.29
C THR A 56 -1.88 -9.33 -14.30
N ARG A 57 -2.16 -10.26 -13.38
CA ARG A 57 -3.49 -10.87 -13.27
C ARG A 57 -4.56 -9.81 -13.00
N LEU A 58 -4.35 -8.98 -11.99
CA LEU A 58 -5.29 -7.92 -11.60
C LEU A 58 -5.61 -6.96 -12.74
N VAL A 59 -4.58 -6.50 -13.46
CA VAL A 59 -4.74 -5.57 -14.60
C VAL A 59 -5.44 -6.22 -15.80
N ARG A 60 -5.27 -7.53 -16.00
CA ARG A 60 -5.94 -8.24 -17.11
C ARG A 60 -7.41 -8.49 -16.83
N GLU A 61 -7.74 -8.82 -15.58
CA GLU A 61 -9.09 -9.23 -15.16
C GLU A 61 -10.02 -8.04 -14.85
N ASN A 62 -9.48 -6.82 -14.67
CA ASN A 62 -10.26 -5.66 -14.22
C ASN A 62 -10.04 -4.45 -15.13
N GLN A 63 -11.10 -3.69 -15.38
CA GLN A 63 -11.03 -2.42 -16.11
C GLN A 63 -10.46 -1.28 -15.26
N THR A 64 -10.87 -1.24 -13.99
CA THR A 64 -10.48 -0.23 -13.02
C THR A 64 -10.05 -0.91 -11.73
N LEU A 65 -8.94 -0.46 -11.16
CA LEU A 65 -8.38 -0.93 -9.91
C LEU A 65 -8.37 0.23 -8.92
N VAL A 66 -9.05 0.07 -7.79
CA VAL A 66 -9.04 1.08 -6.73
C VAL A 66 -8.13 0.61 -5.60
N ILE A 67 -7.18 1.45 -5.20
CA ILE A 67 -6.23 1.16 -4.13
C ILE A 67 -6.19 2.30 -3.13
N GLU A 68 -5.83 2.00 -1.89
CA GLU A 68 -5.58 2.99 -0.85
C GLU A 68 -4.16 3.58 -0.99
N ASP A 69 -4.02 4.88 -0.76
CA ASP A 69 -2.71 5.49 -0.56
C ASP A 69 -2.13 5.08 0.80
N LEU A 70 -1.05 4.30 0.80
CA LEU A 70 -0.39 3.88 2.03
C LEU A 70 0.88 4.67 2.29
N ALA A 71 1.03 5.17 3.52
CA ALA A 71 2.25 5.82 4.00
C ALA A 71 3.36 4.80 4.32
N VAL A 72 3.73 3.93 3.36
CA VAL A 72 4.58 2.75 3.58
C VAL A 72 5.87 3.08 4.34
N ARG A 73 6.53 4.20 4.00
CA ARG A 73 7.75 4.69 4.67
C ARG A 73 7.57 4.94 6.18
N ASN A 74 6.40 5.41 6.59
CA ASN A 74 6.07 5.63 8.00
C ASN A 74 5.70 4.29 8.66
N MET A 75 4.97 3.43 7.97
CA MET A 75 4.52 2.15 8.51
C MET A 75 5.71 1.22 8.82
N VAL A 76 6.77 1.23 7.99
CA VAL A 76 7.98 0.44 8.25
C VAL A 76 8.81 0.94 9.43
N ARG A 77 8.50 2.10 10.02
CA ARG A 77 9.14 2.55 11.28
C ARG A 77 8.68 1.73 12.48
N ASN A 78 7.48 1.15 12.43
CA ASN A 78 6.99 0.26 13.48
C ASN A 78 7.75 -1.06 13.42
N ARG A 79 8.71 -1.27 14.33
CA ARG A 79 9.60 -2.46 14.36
C ARG A 79 8.84 -3.79 14.43
N LYS A 80 7.63 -3.83 15.00
CA LYS A 80 6.79 -5.03 15.08
C LYS A 80 6.20 -5.42 13.72
N LEU A 81 5.87 -4.44 12.87
CA LEU A 81 5.21 -4.64 11.57
C LEU A 81 6.14 -4.45 10.37
N ALA A 82 7.28 -3.77 10.57
CA ALA A 82 8.20 -3.35 9.52
C ALA A 82 8.58 -4.50 8.57
N ARG A 83 8.84 -5.67 9.16
CA ARG A 83 9.17 -6.88 8.41
C ARG A 83 8.00 -7.31 7.53
N ALA A 84 6.82 -7.52 8.11
CA ALA A 84 5.65 -7.98 7.37
C ALA A 84 5.28 -7.01 6.23
N ILE A 85 5.41 -5.70 6.46
CA ILE A 85 5.17 -4.66 5.45
C ILE A 85 6.23 -4.71 4.33
N SER A 86 7.51 -4.84 4.69
CA SER A 86 8.60 -4.92 3.72
C SER A 86 8.50 -6.19 2.85
N ASP A 87 8.02 -7.28 3.45
CA ASP A 87 7.78 -8.54 2.76
C ASP A 87 6.63 -8.45 1.77
N ALA A 88 5.56 -7.73 2.14
CA ALA A 88 4.42 -7.48 1.26
C ALA A 88 4.77 -6.52 0.11
N ALA A 89 5.85 -5.74 0.25
CA ALA A 89 6.42 -4.88 -0.79
C ALA A 89 5.39 -3.94 -1.45
N TRP A 90 4.52 -3.32 -0.63
CA TRP A 90 3.39 -2.50 -1.11
C TRP A 90 3.78 -1.34 -2.02
N ALA A 91 4.93 -0.69 -1.78
CA ALA A 91 5.41 0.38 -2.65
C ALA A 91 5.78 -0.14 -4.06
N GLU A 92 6.43 -1.30 -4.14
CA GLU A 92 6.74 -1.96 -5.40
C GLU A 92 5.46 -2.46 -6.07
N PHE A 93 4.56 -3.09 -5.31
CA PHE A 93 3.25 -3.53 -5.80
C PHE A 93 2.46 -2.42 -6.49
N ARG A 94 2.35 -1.24 -5.86
CA ARG A 94 1.70 -0.07 -6.46
C ARG A 94 2.40 0.37 -7.74
N SER A 95 3.74 0.48 -7.71
CA SER A 95 4.51 0.87 -8.89
C SER A 95 4.29 -0.09 -10.06
N LEU A 96 4.26 -1.40 -9.79
CA LEU A 96 4.00 -2.43 -10.79
C LEU A 96 2.56 -2.36 -11.33
N LEU A 97 1.57 -2.08 -10.48
CA LEU A 97 0.18 -1.90 -10.91
C LEU A 97 0.05 -0.68 -11.83
N GLU A 98 0.59 0.47 -11.44
CA GLU A 98 0.44 1.72 -12.18
C GLU A 98 1.01 1.63 -13.59
N TYR A 99 2.25 1.12 -13.75
CA TYR A 99 2.81 1.03 -15.10
C TYR A 99 2.10 -0.03 -15.96
N LYS A 100 1.68 -1.16 -15.36
CA LYS A 100 0.97 -2.19 -16.13
C LYS A 100 -0.42 -1.72 -16.53
N ALA A 101 -1.13 -1.06 -15.63
CA ALA A 101 -2.43 -0.47 -15.96
C ALA A 101 -2.29 0.47 -17.16
N THR A 102 -1.26 1.32 -17.16
CA THR A 102 -0.93 2.17 -18.30
C THR A 102 -0.70 1.37 -19.58
N TRP A 103 0.08 0.28 -19.54
CA TRP A 103 0.34 -0.58 -20.71
C TRP A 103 -0.91 -1.27 -21.28
N TYR A 104 -1.85 -1.66 -20.42
CA TYR A 104 -3.05 -2.39 -20.80
C TYR A 104 -4.29 -1.48 -20.95
N GLY A 105 -4.13 -0.16 -20.87
CA GLY A 105 -5.24 0.79 -20.95
C GLY A 105 -6.27 0.62 -19.83
N ARG A 106 -5.80 0.38 -18.60
CA ARG A 106 -6.62 0.26 -17.39
C ARG A 106 -6.43 1.45 -16.48
N ASP A 107 -7.44 1.70 -15.65
CA ASP A 107 -7.40 2.77 -14.66
C ASP A 107 -6.93 2.25 -13.30
N VAL A 108 -6.05 3.01 -12.65
CA VAL A 108 -5.72 2.84 -11.23
C VAL A 108 -6.12 4.10 -10.49
N VAL A 109 -7.12 3.99 -9.63
CA VAL A 109 -7.60 5.09 -8.79
C VAL A 109 -7.02 4.93 -7.40
N VAL A 110 -6.35 5.97 -6.92
CA VAL A 110 -5.75 6.00 -5.59
C VAL A 110 -6.65 6.82 -4.66
N VAL A 111 -7.22 6.16 -3.66
CA VAL A 111 -8.04 6.80 -2.63
C VAL A 111 -7.14 7.33 -1.52
N ASP A 112 -7.45 8.52 -1.02
CA ASP A 112 -6.68 9.15 0.05
C ASP A 112 -6.61 8.29 1.32
N ARG A 113 -5.46 8.33 1.99
CA ARG A 113 -5.14 7.53 3.18
C ARG A 113 -5.99 7.82 4.41
N PHE A 114 -6.61 9.00 4.48
CA PHE A 114 -7.46 9.41 5.59
C PHE A 114 -8.92 9.02 5.35
N PHE A 115 -9.25 8.47 4.19
CA PHE A 115 -10.57 7.91 3.93
C PHE A 115 -10.84 6.74 4.89
N PRO A 116 -11.91 6.80 5.71
CA PRO A 116 -12.15 5.85 6.79
C PRO A 116 -12.75 4.51 6.29
N SER A 117 -12.16 3.91 5.26
CA SER A 117 -12.66 2.72 4.56
C SER A 117 -13.06 1.58 5.50
N SER A 118 -12.25 1.32 6.52
CA SER A 118 -12.48 0.23 7.49
C SER A 118 -13.46 0.56 8.62
N LYS A 119 -13.77 1.85 8.83
CA LYS A 119 -14.69 2.34 9.88
C LYS A 119 -16.07 2.70 9.34
N LEU A 120 -16.16 3.01 8.06
CA LEU A 120 -17.41 3.35 7.39
C LEU A 120 -18.22 2.08 7.13
N CYS A 121 -19.50 2.06 7.47
CA CYS A 121 -20.40 0.99 7.09
C CYS A 121 -20.70 1.08 5.59
N SER A 122 -20.32 0.06 4.81
CA SER A 122 -20.62 0.03 3.36
C SER A 122 -22.10 -0.16 3.04
N HIS A 123 -22.94 -0.47 4.03
CA HIS A 123 -24.38 -0.61 3.85
C HIS A 123 -25.14 0.69 4.14
N CYS A 124 -24.91 1.33 5.30
CA CYS A 124 -25.67 2.51 5.73
C CYS A 124 -24.85 3.82 5.79
N GLY A 125 -23.54 3.77 5.57
CA GLY A 125 -22.66 4.95 5.65
C GLY A 125 -22.34 5.44 7.06
N ALA A 126 -22.81 4.76 8.12
CA ALA A 126 -22.47 5.13 9.49
C ALA A 126 -20.96 4.97 9.76
N LEU A 127 -20.37 5.93 10.46
CA LEU A 127 -18.96 5.92 10.82
C LEU A 127 -18.77 5.38 12.24
N GLN A 128 -17.99 4.31 12.36
CA GLN A 128 -17.63 3.74 13.66
C GLN A 128 -16.55 4.58 14.36
N GLU A 129 -16.74 4.85 15.66
CA GLU A 129 -15.79 5.63 16.47
C GLU A 129 -14.39 4.98 16.49
N GLY A 130 -14.35 3.66 16.77
CA GLY A 130 -13.12 2.88 16.91
C GLY A 130 -13.06 1.68 15.96
N MET A 131 -11.86 1.36 15.47
CA MET A 131 -11.62 0.12 14.70
C MET A 131 -10.20 -0.43 14.95
N PRO A 132 -9.96 -1.01 16.14
CA PRO A 132 -8.66 -1.63 16.49
C PRO A 132 -8.22 -2.68 15.47
N LEU A 133 -6.92 -2.85 15.24
CA LEU A 133 -6.37 -3.77 14.21
C LEU A 133 -6.73 -5.25 14.40
N ASN A 134 -7.07 -5.67 15.62
CA ASN A 134 -7.46 -7.03 15.96
C ASN A 134 -8.94 -7.31 15.64
N VAL A 135 -9.77 -6.30 15.43
CA VAL A 135 -11.16 -6.47 15.01
C VAL A 135 -11.18 -6.83 13.52
N ARG A 136 -11.68 -8.04 13.23
CA ARG A 136 -11.81 -8.58 11.86
C ARG A 136 -13.26 -8.72 11.42
N THR A 137 -14.16 -8.94 12.36
CA THR A 137 -15.60 -8.95 12.14
C THR A 137 -16.25 -7.97 13.11
N TRP A 138 -17.21 -7.18 12.64
CA TRP A 138 -17.98 -6.24 13.47
C TRP A 138 -19.40 -6.10 12.95
N THR A 139 -20.31 -5.72 13.82
CA THR A 139 -21.72 -5.46 13.48
C THR A 139 -21.97 -3.97 13.58
N CYS A 140 -22.50 -3.37 12.53
CA CYS A 140 -22.93 -1.98 12.54
C CYS A 140 -24.25 -1.83 13.30
N ASP A 141 -24.54 -0.64 13.83
CA ASP A 141 -25.81 -0.32 14.50
C ASP A 141 -27.04 -0.53 13.58
N CYS A 142 -26.85 -0.47 12.25
CA CYS A 142 -27.88 -0.83 11.28
C CYS A 142 -28.13 -2.34 11.15
N GLY A 143 -27.46 -3.18 11.96
CA GLY A 143 -27.59 -4.64 11.98
C GLY A 143 -26.70 -5.40 11.00
N THR A 144 -25.99 -4.73 10.09
CA THR A 144 -25.13 -5.41 9.10
C THR A 144 -23.85 -5.94 9.74
N VAL A 145 -23.55 -7.22 9.49
CA VAL A 145 -22.29 -7.84 9.89
C VAL A 145 -21.25 -7.68 8.77
N HIS A 146 -20.07 -7.20 9.12
CA HIS A 146 -18.99 -6.94 8.20
C HIS A 146 -17.76 -7.78 8.52
N ASP A 147 -17.17 -8.40 7.49
CA ASP A 147 -15.72 -8.60 7.47
C ASP A 147 -15.06 -7.25 7.18
N ARG A 148 -14.08 -6.88 8.00
CA ARG A 148 -13.44 -5.56 7.95
C ARG A 148 -12.78 -5.28 6.60
N ASP A 149 -12.05 -6.25 6.06
CA ASP A 149 -11.26 -6.06 4.85
C ASP A 149 -12.18 -6.03 3.62
N VAL A 150 -13.24 -6.86 3.59
CA VAL A 150 -14.28 -6.82 2.56
C VAL A 150 -15.07 -5.51 2.61
N ASN A 151 -15.45 -5.04 3.80
CA ASN A 151 -16.13 -3.76 3.96
C ASN A 151 -15.26 -2.59 3.50
N ALA A 152 -13.97 -2.59 3.88
CA ALA A 152 -13.02 -1.58 3.41
C ALA A 152 -12.89 -1.59 1.88
N ALA A 153 -12.83 -2.77 1.25
CA ALA A 153 -12.78 -2.88 -0.20
C ALA A 153 -14.04 -2.31 -0.88
N LYS A 154 -15.23 -2.57 -0.34
CA LYS A 154 -16.49 -1.99 -0.86
C LYS A 154 -16.49 -0.46 -0.77
N ASN A 155 -16.06 0.09 0.37
CA ASN A 155 -15.98 1.53 0.55
C ASN A 155 -14.93 2.18 -0.35
N LEU A 156 -13.76 1.55 -0.52
CA LEU A 156 -12.74 2.02 -1.46
C LEU A 156 -13.28 2.04 -2.89
N LEU A 157 -13.96 0.96 -3.33
CA LEU A 157 -14.56 0.91 -4.66
C LEU A 157 -15.57 2.06 -4.86
N ALA A 158 -16.48 2.26 -3.90
CA ALA A 158 -17.45 3.36 -3.95
C ALA A 158 -16.76 4.74 -4.04
N ALA A 159 -15.76 4.98 -3.21
CA ALA A 159 -14.99 6.23 -3.23
C ALA A 159 -14.23 6.41 -4.56
N GLY A 160 -13.61 5.37 -5.09
CA GLY A 160 -12.86 5.41 -6.35
C GLY A 160 -13.76 5.66 -7.55
N LEU A 161 -14.95 5.07 -7.59
CA LEU A 161 -15.94 5.33 -8.64
C LEU A 161 -16.44 6.78 -8.60
N ALA A 162 -16.69 7.32 -7.40
CA ALA A 162 -17.07 8.72 -7.23
C ALA A 162 -15.99 9.67 -7.78
N VAL A 163 -14.71 9.37 -7.56
CA VAL A 163 -13.59 10.16 -8.11
C VAL A 163 -13.56 10.09 -9.64
N SER A 164 -13.77 8.90 -10.22
CA SER A 164 -13.75 8.70 -11.68
C SER A 164 -14.89 9.45 -12.38
N VAL A 165 -16.11 9.40 -11.84
CA VAL A 165 -17.29 10.05 -12.43
C VAL A 165 -17.24 11.57 -12.29
N CYS A 166 -16.72 12.10 -11.18
CA CYS A 166 -16.72 13.54 -10.91
C CYS A 166 -15.51 14.30 -11.50
N GLY A 167 -14.57 13.62 -12.18
CA GLY A 167 -13.42 14.25 -12.83
C GLY A 167 -12.45 14.98 -11.89
N ALA A 168 -12.53 14.73 -10.58
CA ALA A 168 -11.70 15.40 -9.58
C ALA A 168 -10.27 14.82 -9.61
N GLY A 169 -9.42 15.36 -10.46
CA GLY A 169 -8.00 15.00 -10.52
C GLY A 169 -7.28 15.31 -9.21
N VAL A 170 -6.87 14.28 -8.47
CA VAL A 170 -5.95 14.44 -7.33
C VAL A 170 -4.51 14.54 -7.87
N ARG A 171 -4.22 15.63 -8.60
CA ARG A 171 -2.85 16.11 -8.73
C ARG A 171 -2.61 17.08 -7.58
N PRO A 172 -1.63 16.84 -6.68
CA PRO A 172 -1.21 17.90 -5.78
C PRO A 172 -0.66 19.04 -6.65
N GLN A 173 -1.20 20.25 -6.47
CA GLN A 173 -0.52 21.45 -6.97
C GLN A 173 0.92 21.42 -6.45
N ARG A 174 1.89 21.29 -7.36
CA ARG A 174 3.26 21.71 -7.05
C ARG A 174 3.16 23.17 -6.67
N ARG A 175 3.43 23.49 -5.40
CA ARG A 175 3.63 24.88 -4.97
C ARG A 175 4.72 25.49 -5.87
N THR A 176 4.35 26.40 -6.76
CA THR A 176 5.27 27.39 -7.30
C THR A 176 5.62 28.35 -6.15
N PRO A 177 6.91 28.74 -6.00
CA PRO A 177 7.26 29.78 -5.04
C PRO A 177 6.76 31.12 -5.58
N GLY A 178 5.74 31.68 -4.93
CA GLY A 178 5.17 32.99 -5.25
C GLY A 178 3.86 32.90 -6.04
N GLY A 179 2.73 33.10 -5.36
CA GLY A 179 1.42 33.22 -5.99
C GLY A 179 0.32 33.13 -4.94
N GLN A 180 -0.29 34.28 -4.64
CA GLN A 180 -1.29 34.46 -3.58
C GLN A 180 -2.58 33.68 -3.85
N SER A 181 -3.21 33.14 -2.80
CA SER A 181 -4.52 32.47 -2.84
C SER A 181 -5.63 33.39 -3.34
N ALA A 182 -6.30 32.99 -4.41
CA ALA A 182 -7.59 33.56 -4.81
C ALA A 182 -8.72 32.96 -3.96
N THR A 183 -8.88 33.44 -2.72
CA THR A 183 -10.14 33.29 -1.98
C THR A 183 -10.28 34.40 -0.95
N LYS A 184 -10.44 35.63 -1.42
CA LYS A 184 -11.08 36.70 -0.65
C LYS A 184 -11.53 37.77 -1.62
N GLN A 185 -12.82 37.78 -1.93
CA GLN A 185 -13.62 38.99 -2.14
C GLN A 185 -15.04 38.57 -2.55
N LYS A 186 -15.97 38.70 -1.60
CA LYS A 186 -17.21 39.43 -1.81
C LYS A 186 -17.61 40.03 -0.47
N ILE A 187 -17.40 41.34 -0.36
CA ILE A 187 -18.03 42.21 0.62
C ILE A 187 -19.36 42.63 -0.02
N SER A 188 -20.51 42.21 0.51
CA SER A 188 -21.79 42.83 0.14
C SER A 188 -21.97 44.09 0.99
N ARG A 189 -22.11 45.22 0.30
CA ARG A 189 -22.38 46.54 0.87
C ARG A 189 -23.79 46.59 1.47
N ARG A 190 -23.93 47.40 2.53
CA ARG A 190 -25.17 47.78 3.20
C ARG A 190 -26.08 48.58 2.26
N GLU A 191 -27.38 48.37 2.41
CA GLU A 191 -28.46 49.19 1.83
C GLU A 191 -28.50 50.59 2.45
N PRO A 192 -29.00 51.60 1.70
CA PRO A 192 -29.39 52.89 2.27
C PRO A 192 -30.71 52.83 3.04
#